data_AF-A0A7C6H104-F1
#
_entry.id   AF-A0A7C6H104-F1
#
_cell.length_a   1.000
_cell.length_b   1.000
_cell.length_c   1.000
_cell.angle_alpha   90.00
_cell.angle_beta   90.00
_cell.angle_gamma   90.00
#
_symmetry.space_group_name_H-M   'P 1'
#
loop_
_entity.id
_entity.type
_entity.pdbx_description
1 polymer ?
#
loop_
_entity_poly.entity_id
_entity_poly.type
_entity_poly.pdbx_seq_one_letter_code
_entity_poly.pdbx_strand_id
1 'polypeptide(L)'
;MILAIIFSIAFAICTGISIYQTASFIKSPIAVKDYRNFALRQLVFIALASISFLIMSFGFYNWLDAAFEVGYVFQLVVGGLLFPFTLLSLINGLIIRFRDKNIPEKLSKWSYYLLIAGFVLSVVFFFVYTNGLAPYLTYPLPNGISFTDGLVTPNGGSPNITFYAICILSGAILVYFVCDHYMYKEYGKHGLLESTFYVAFPAGIIGARLWYVVGNWSIEFQNRPFWSVFAIWEGGLTILGGALTGIIAGVLFYMWRHKDKSVFVGIDIVVPCILLAQAVGRIGNYFNCEVHGFLSDVTYWKWLPEIIWRNMTFSSTAGFAPEGQIYVPLFFIEGLANVLGYFVITKVFGRLLRKYIELGDLGAGYIIWYGLTRILMEPLRIADYQMGQDGYWSWVWSMAFVLVGTLLIVINHVVRYVIRKKKGIYVVSENAKRSNTIATIVIAVIAIALILTGALLMANHPFVAKVTYNGFNVGLIILIIGISVFSLMTISLINLFEALKVRSAHEKV
;
A
#
# COMPACT_ATOMS: atom_id res chain seq x y z
N MET A 1 12.64 6.44 -33.83
CA MET A 1 13.52 5.92 -32.75
C MET A 1 14.59 6.92 -32.27
N ILE A 2 15.57 7.34 -33.08
CA ILE A 2 16.65 8.26 -32.64
C ILE A 2 16.09 9.57 -32.02
N LEU A 3 15.12 10.21 -32.69
CA LEU A 3 14.42 11.39 -32.15
C LEU A 3 13.77 11.10 -30.79
N ALA A 4 13.12 9.95 -30.62
CA ALA A 4 12.51 9.58 -29.35
C ALA A 4 13.55 9.48 -28.22
N ILE A 5 14.73 8.89 -28.50
CA ILE A 5 15.82 8.78 -27.52
C ILE A 5 16.36 10.16 -27.14
N ILE A 6 16.68 11.01 -28.13
CA ILE A 6 17.22 12.35 -27.90
C ILE A 6 16.26 13.17 -27.04
N PHE A 7 14.98 13.17 -27.39
CA PHE A 7 13.98 13.95 -26.66
C PHE A 7 13.55 13.32 -25.33
N SER A 8 13.74 12.02 -25.13
CA SER A 8 13.66 11.39 -23.80
C SER A 8 14.74 11.92 -22.86
N ILE A 9 15.98 12.03 -23.36
CA ILE A 9 17.11 12.61 -22.61
C ILE A 9 16.84 14.10 -22.32
N ALA A 10 16.40 14.85 -23.33
CA ALA A 10 16.06 16.27 -23.15
C ALA A 10 14.95 16.47 -22.11
N PHE A 11 13.90 15.63 -22.14
CA PHE A 11 12.83 15.63 -21.15
C PHE A 11 13.36 15.36 -19.74
N ALA A 12 14.22 14.35 -19.57
CA ALA A 12 14.83 14.00 -18.29
C ALA A 12 15.72 15.13 -17.75
N ILE A 13 16.54 15.75 -18.61
CA ILE A 13 17.40 16.89 -18.24
C ILE A 13 16.56 18.09 -17.83
N CYS A 14 15.56 18.49 -18.61
CA CYS A 14 14.70 19.64 -18.29
C CYS A 14 13.94 19.42 -16.98
N THR A 15 13.43 18.21 -16.77
CA THR A 15 12.78 17.79 -15.51
C THR A 15 13.75 17.89 -14.32
N GLY A 16 14.96 17.34 -14.47
CA GLY A 16 16.00 17.40 -13.44
C GLY A 16 16.41 18.83 -13.09
N ILE A 17 16.60 19.69 -14.10
CA ILE A 17 16.92 21.10 -13.90
C ILE A 17 15.79 21.83 -13.19
N SER A 18 14.53 21.60 -13.57
CA SER A 18 13.36 22.21 -12.91
C SER A 18 13.32 21.85 -11.42
N ILE A 19 13.46 20.56 -11.09
CA ILE A 19 13.48 20.08 -9.70
C ILE A 19 14.69 20.65 -8.93
N TYR A 20 15.88 20.63 -9.53
CA TYR A 20 17.10 21.16 -8.95
C TYR A 20 16.99 22.66 -8.65
N GLN A 21 16.45 23.45 -9.58
CA GLN A 21 16.22 24.87 -9.38
C GLN A 21 15.28 25.14 -8.21
N THR A 22 14.21 24.35 -8.07
CA THR A 22 13.31 24.45 -6.92
C THR A 22 14.03 24.12 -5.61
N ALA A 23 14.80 23.03 -5.58
CA ALA A 23 15.57 22.65 -4.39
C ALA A 23 16.63 23.71 -4.01
N SER A 24 17.30 24.30 -5.02
CA SER A 24 18.30 25.36 -4.84
C SER A 24 17.67 26.65 -4.32
N PHE A 25 16.54 27.06 -4.91
CA PHE A 25 15.79 28.25 -4.50
C PHE A 25 15.32 28.16 -3.04
N ILE A 26 14.87 26.99 -2.59
CA ILE A 26 14.44 26.77 -1.21
C ILE A 26 15.60 26.94 -0.22
N LYS A 27 16.81 26.52 -0.60
CA LYS A 27 18.03 26.66 0.21
C LYS A 27 18.61 28.08 0.18
N SER A 28 18.21 28.92 -0.77
CA SER A 28 18.73 30.29 -0.88
C SER A 28 18.32 31.15 0.33
N PRO A 29 19.19 32.07 0.80
CA PRO A 29 18.85 33.03 1.85
C PRO A 29 17.62 33.87 1.47
N ILE A 30 16.77 34.17 2.44
CA ILE A 30 15.50 34.91 2.23
C ILE A 30 15.74 36.25 1.51
N ALA A 31 16.82 36.96 1.85
CA ALA A 31 17.17 38.26 1.28
C ALA A 31 17.42 38.24 -0.24
N VAL A 32 17.69 37.06 -0.83
CA VAL A 32 18.00 36.90 -2.26
C VAL A 32 16.86 36.19 -3.01
N LYS A 33 15.77 35.81 -2.32
CA LYS A 33 14.64 35.10 -2.93
C LYS A 33 13.80 36.04 -3.80
N ASP A 34 14.04 35.98 -5.11
CA ASP A 34 13.17 36.57 -6.12
C ASP A 34 12.18 35.53 -6.68
N TYR A 35 10.96 35.55 -6.15
CA TYR A 35 9.89 34.63 -6.55
C TYR A 35 9.44 34.82 -8.00
N ARG A 36 9.51 36.03 -8.55
CA ARG A 36 9.05 36.33 -9.92
C ARG A 36 10.02 35.74 -10.93
N ASN A 37 11.31 36.02 -10.78
CA ASN A 37 12.34 35.48 -11.67
C ASN A 37 12.45 33.96 -11.53
N PHE A 38 12.29 33.42 -10.32
CA PHE A 38 12.19 31.98 -10.11
C PHE A 38 11.00 31.36 -10.88
N ALA A 39 9.80 31.94 -10.75
CA ALA A 39 8.61 31.42 -11.43
C ALA A 39 8.76 31.45 -12.96
N LEU A 40 9.32 32.53 -13.52
CA LEU A 40 9.58 32.62 -14.97
C LEU A 40 10.57 31.56 -15.44
N ARG A 41 11.68 31.36 -14.73
CA ARG A 41 12.66 30.31 -15.06
C ARG A 41 12.00 28.92 -14.99
N GLN A 42 11.19 28.66 -13.97
CA GLN A 42 10.48 27.39 -13.85
C GLN A 42 9.52 27.15 -15.02
N LEU A 43 8.74 28.16 -15.41
CA LEU A 43 7.84 28.05 -16.57
C LEU A 43 8.59 27.68 -17.85
N VAL A 44 9.79 28.23 -18.07
CA VAL A 44 10.62 27.89 -19.23
C VAL A 44 11.02 26.41 -19.21
N PHE A 45 11.57 25.90 -18.10
CA PHE A 45 11.99 24.50 -18.04
C PHE A 45 10.83 23.51 -18.08
N ILE A 46 9.67 23.87 -17.50
CA ILE A 46 8.45 23.07 -17.58
C ILE A 46 7.94 23.04 -19.03
N ALA A 47 7.94 24.17 -19.73
CA ALA A 47 7.55 24.23 -21.14
C ALA A 47 8.51 23.43 -22.04
N LEU A 48 9.82 23.56 -21.84
CA LEU A 48 10.83 22.79 -22.58
C LEU A 48 10.70 21.28 -22.33
N ALA A 49 10.45 20.86 -21.08
CA ALA A 49 10.17 19.46 -20.76
C ALA A 49 8.91 18.98 -21.48
N SER A 50 7.85 19.77 -21.49
CA SER A 50 6.58 19.43 -22.15
C SER A 50 6.71 19.30 -23.68
N ILE A 51 7.43 20.24 -24.31
CA ILE A 51 7.75 20.16 -25.75
C ILE A 51 8.61 18.94 -26.05
N SER A 52 9.61 18.66 -25.20
CA SER A 52 10.48 17.49 -25.37
C SER A 52 9.68 16.19 -25.27
N PHE A 53 8.77 16.08 -24.31
CA PHE A 53 7.90 14.93 -24.14
C PHE A 53 6.95 14.74 -25.34
N LEU A 54 6.41 15.82 -25.90
CA LEU A 54 5.60 15.76 -27.11
C LEU A 54 6.40 15.24 -28.30
N ILE A 55 7.59 15.80 -28.56
CA ILE A 55 8.43 15.37 -29.69
C ILE A 55 8.89 13.92 -29.51
N MET A 56 9.23 13.54 -28.28
CA MET A 56 9.49 12.14 -27.92
C MET A 56 8.32 11.24 -28.31
N SER A 57 7.09 11.66 -27.99
CA SER A 57 5.87 10.91 -28.27
C SER A 57 5.60 10.74 -29.77
N PHE A 58 5.82 11.79 -30.58
CA PHE A 58 5.78 11.65 -32.04
C PHE A 58 6.90 10.75 -32.58
N GLY A 59 8.07 10.77 -31.96
CA GLY A 59 9.16 9.85 -32.28
C GLY A 59 8.82 8.38 -32.04
N PHE A 60 7.98 8.09 -31.03
CA PHE A 60 7.40 6.77 -30.79
C PHE A 60 6.26 6.46 -31.77
N TYR A 61 5.37 7.43 -32.01
CA TYR A 61 4.26 7.28 -32.94
C TYR A 61 4.75 6.89 -34.35
N ASN A 62 5.77 7.58 -34.86
CA ASN A 62 6.39 7.25 -36.14
C ASN A 62 7.12 5.90 -36.14
N TRP A 63 7.57 5.43 -34.97
CA TRP A 63 8.21 4.11 -34.85
C TRP A 63 7.19 2.97 -34.86
N LEU A 64 5.98 3.22 -34.36
CA LEU A 64 4.87 2.27 -34.39
C LEU A 64 4.20 2.14 -35.77
N ASP A 65 4.63 2.93 -36.77
CA ASP A 65 4.02 3.03 -38.10
C ASP A 65 2.48 3.24 -38.04
N ALA A 66 2.06 4.05 -37.07
CA ALA A 66 0.66 4.29 -36.75
C ALA A 66 -0.04 5.14 -37.82
N ALA A 67 -1.18 4.69 -38.34
CA ALA A 67 -2.01 5.49 -39.25
C ALA A 67 -2.48 6.79 -38.57
N PHE A 68 -2.49 7.91 -39.31
CA PHE A 68 -2.88 9.20 -38.75
C PHE A 68 -4.40 9.33 -38.61
N GLU A 69 -4.93 9.05 -37.43
CA GLU A 69 -6.29 9.41 -37.06
C GLU A 69 -6.33 10.74 -36.29
N VAL A 70 -7.04 11.74 -36.84
CA VAL A 70 -7.06 13.12 -36.33
C VAL A 70 -7.43 13.19 -34.85
N GLY A 71 -8.41 12.39 -34.41
CA GLY A 71 -8.87 12.37 -33.03
C GLY A 71 -7.79 11.93 -32.03
N TYR A 72 -7.08 10.83 -32.34
CA TYR A 72 -6.03 10.31 -31.47
C TYR A 72 -4.78 11.19 -31.50
N VAL A 73 -4.42 11.74 -32.66
CA VAL A 73 -3.29 12.67 -32.78
C VAL A 73 -3.55 13.96 -31.98
N PHE A 74 -4.78 14.48 -32.02
CA PHE A 74 -5.15 15.64 -31.20
C PHE A 74 -4.98 15.35 -29.70
N GLN A 75 -5.45 14.20 -29.23
CA GLN A 75 -5.29 13.78 -27.84
C GLN A 75 -3.82 13.56 -27.46
N LEU A 76 -3.02 12.98 -28.36
CA LEU A 76 -1.57 12.82 -28.17
C LEU A 76 -0.88 14.19 -28.00
N VAL A 77 -1.24 15.19 -28.82
CA VAL A 77 -0.68 16.53 -28.76
C VAL A 77 -1.07 17.26 -27.47
N VAL A 78 -2.38 17.31 -27.19
CA VAL A 78 -2.91 18.01 -26.01
C VAL A 78 -2.41 17.34 -24.73
N GLY A 79 -2.53 16.02 -24.63
CA GLY A 79 -2.04 15.26 -23.50
C GLY A 79 -0.53 15.34 -23.36
N GLY A 80 0.22 15.18 -24.46
CA GLY A 80 1.69 15.21 -24.46
C GLY A 80 2.27 16.56 -24.02
N LEU A 81 1.59 17.67 -24.29
CA LEU A 81 2.01 18.98 -23.78
C LEU A 81 1.55 19.22 -22.34
N LEU A 82 0.29 18.94 -22.03
CA LEU A 82 -0.31 19.37 -20.77
C LEU A 82 -0.03 18.40 -19.62
N PHE A 83 0.21 17.12 -19.88
CA PHE A 83 0.55 16.15 -18.84
C PHE A 83 1.88 16.49 -18.16
N PRO A 84 3.03 16.62 -18.86
CA PRO A 84 4.29 16.97 -18.22
C PRO A 84 4.23 18.36 -17.59
N PHE A 85 3.53 19.31 -18.23
CA PHE A 85 3.37 20.66 -17.71
C PHE A 85 2.72 20.66 -16.33
N THR A 86 1.59 19.97 -16.20
CA THR A 86 0.81 19.89 -14.95
C THR A 86 1.50 19.01 -13.91
N LEU A 87 2.14 17.91 -14.32
CA LEU A 87 2.89 17.03 -13.43
C LEU A 87 4.11 17.74 -12.82
N LEU A 88 4.92 18.44 -13.63
CA LEU A 88 6.08 19.18 -13.11
C LEU A 88 5.66 20.37 -12.26
N SER A 89 4.57 21.05 -12.62
CA SER A 89 3.99 22.11 -11.79
C SER A 89 3.56 21.57 -10.42
N LEU A 90 2.94 20.39 -10.38
CA LEU A 90 2.57 19.68 -9.16
C LEU A 90 3.80 19.33 -8.32
N ILE A 91 4.82 18.69 -8.91
CA ILE A 91 6.04 18.26 -8.21
C ILE A 91 6.75 19.47 -7.61
N ASN A 92 6.96 20.54 -8.37
CA ASN A 92 7.59 21.76 -7.86
C ASN A 92 6.75 22.42 -6.77
N GLY A 93 5.43 22.45 -6.93
CA GLY A 93 4.50 22.92 -5.89
C GLY A 93 4.61 22.12 -4.59
N LEU A 94 4.79 20.80 -4.67
CA LEU A 94 4.98 19.92 -3.50
C LEU A 94 6.28 20.25 -2.78
N ILE A 95 7.37 20.35 -3.53
CA ILE A 95 8.70 20.64 -2.97
C ILE A 95 8.67 21.99 -2.26
N ILE A 96 8.12 23.03 -2.91
CA ILE A 96 8.00 24.38 -2.34
C ILE A 96 7.18 24.35 -1.05
N ARG A 97 5.99 23.74 -1.07
CA ARG A 97 5.08 23.74 0.09
C ARG A 97 5.63 22.98 1.29
N PHE A 98 6.23 21.81 1.07
CA PHE A 98 6.65 20.94 2.16
C PHE A 98 8.09 21.20 2.63
N ARG A 99 8.94 21.85 1.83
CA ARG A 99 10.33 22.13 2.20
C ARG A 99 10.66 23.59 2.46
N ASP A 100 9.91 24.55 1.91
CA ASP A 100 10.15 25.97 2.21
C ASP A 100 9.43 26.40 3.48
N LYS A 101 10.18 26.55 4.58
CA LYS A 101 9.65 27.00 5.87
C LYS A 101 9.26 28.48 5.88
N ASN A 102 9.78 29.27 4.95
CA ASN A 102 9.68 30.74 4.95
C ASN A 102 8.85 31.27 3.77
N ILE A 103 7.98 30.43 3.20
CA ILE A 103 7.14 30.81 2.08
C ILE A 103 6.13 31.92 2.48
N PRO A 104 5.98 32.99 1.68
CA PRO A 104 4.97 34.02 1.93
C PRO A 104 3.56 33.42 2.02
N GLU A 105 2.72 33.91 2.93
CA GLU A 105 1.40 33.32 3.19
C GLU A 105 0.51 33.27 1.94
N LYS A 106 0.51 34.33 1.13
CA LYS A 106 -0.20 34.38 -0.15
C LYS A 106 0.26 33.26 -1.09
N LEU A 107 1.57 33.04 -1.19
CA LEU A 107 2.16 32.00 -2.05
C LEU A 107 1.91 30.59 -1.49
N SER A 108 1.83 30.45 -0.16
CA SER A 108 1.42 29.21 0.52
C SER A 108 -0.03 28.82 0.23
N LYS A 109 -0.95 29.80 0.13
CA LYS A 109 -2.33 29.55 -0.30
C LYS A 109 -2.39 29.13 -1.77
N TRP A 110 -1.71 29.84 -2.66
CA TRP A 110 -1.67 29.48 -4.09
C TRP A 110 -1.01 28.13 -4.34
N SER A 111 0.06 27.79 -3.60
CA SER A 111 0.68 26.47 -3.71
C SER A 111 -0.31 25.35 -3.35
N TYR A 112 -1.21 25.57 -2.38
CA TYR A 112 -2.25 24.58 -2.05
C TYR A 112 -3.18 24.30 -3.22
N TYR A 113 -3.71 25.36 -3.84
CA TYR A 113 -4.62 25.24 -4.97
C TYR A 113 -3.93 24.63 -6.19
N LEU A 114 -2.68 25.03 -6.45
CA LEU A 114 -1.85 24.43 -7.50
C LEU A 114 -1.60 22.94 -7.26
N LEU A 115 -1.50 22.48 -6.01
CA LEU A 115 -1.38 21.06 -5.71
C LEU A 115 -2.64 20.28 -6.04
N ILE A 116 -3.80 20.78 -5.61
CA ILE A 116 -5.07 20.09 -5.87
C ILE A 116 -5.37 20.09 -7.36
N ALA A 117 -5.35 21.28 -7.99
CA ALA A 117 -5.63 21.42 -9.41
C ALA A 117 -4.57 20.70 -10.26
N GLY A 118 -3.28 20.83 -9.93
CA GLY A 118 -2.19 20.16 -10.63
C GLY A 118 -2.27 18.64 -10.54
N PHE A 119 -2.70 18.08 -9.40
CA PHE A 119 -2.94 16.64 -9.28
C PHE A 119 -4.09 16.19 -10.18
N VAL A 120 -5.25 16.84 -10.10
CA VAL A 120 -6.41 16.49 -10.94
C VAL A 120 -6.07 16.63 -12.43
N LEU A 121 -5.47 17.75 -12.82
CA LEU A 121 -5.12 18.02 -14.22
C LEU A 121 -4.06 17.06 -14.74
N SER A 122 -3.05 16.69 -13.93
CA SER A 122 -2.03 15.73 -14.37
C SER A 122 -2.62 14.34 -14.60
N VAL A 123 -3.56 13.89 -13.77
CA VAL A 123 -4.29 12.62 -14.01
C VAL A 123 -5.15 12.71 -15.28
N VAL A 124 -5.89 13.81 -15.47
CA VAL A 124 -6.73 14.00 -16.66
C VAL A 124 -5.88 13.99 -17.93
N PHE A 125 -4.82 14.81 -17.99
CA PHE A 125 -3.98 14.90 -19.18
C PHE A 125 -3.12 13.66 -19.41
N PHE A 126 -2.78 12.89 -18.37
CA PHE A 126 -2.20 11.56 -18.52
C PHE A 126 -3.11 10.63 -19.30
N PHE A 127 -4.42 10.61 -18.98
CA PHE A 127 -5.37 9.78 -19.69
C PHE A 127 -5.70 10.29 -21.10
N VAL A 128 -5.75 11.62 -21.29
CA VAL A 128 -5.84 12.19 -22.65
C VAL A 128 -4.63 11.76 -23.49
N TYR A 129 -3.43 11.85 -22.93
CA TYR A 129 -2.20 11.42 -23.61
C TYR A 129 -2.24 9.94 -23.98
N THR A 130 -2.54 9.07 -23.01
CA THR A 130 -2.55 7.62 -23.23
C THR A 130 -3.67 7.16 -24.14
N ASN A 131 -4.84 7.83 -24.16
CA ASN A 131 -5.87 7.57 -25.16
C ASN A 131 -5.39 7.87 -26.58
N GLY A 132 -4.60 8.93 -26.79
CA GLY A 132 -3.97 9.20 -28.08
C GLY A 132 -3.01 8.11 -28.57
N LEU A 133 -2.49 7.28 -27.66
CA LEU A 133 -1.65 6.12 -27.98
C LEU A 133 -2.42 4.79 -28.01
N ALA A 134 -3.56 4.72 -27.33
CA ALA A 134 -4.23 3.47 -27.00
C ALA A 134 -4.55 2.56 -28.20
N PRO A 135 -4.96 3.06 -29.39
CA PRO A 135 -5.21 2.21 -30.56
C PRO A 135 -3.96 1.54 -31.14
N TYR A 136 -2.78 2.10 -30.87
CA TYR A 136 -1.50 1.67 -31.43
C TYR A 136 -0.70 0.79 -30.46
N LEU A 137 -1.24 0.55 -29.27
CA LEU A 137 -0.66 -0.37 -28.30
C LEU A 137 -1.20 -1.79 -28.54
N THR A 138 -0.36 -2.78 -28.26
CA THR A 138 -0.78 -4.19 -28.20
C THR A 138 -1.31 -4.51 -26.81
N TYR A 139 -2.42 -5.23 -26.75
CA TYR A 139 -3.04 -5.69 -25.50
C TYR A 139 -3.00 -7.24 -25.43
N PRO A 140 -2.81 -7.84 -24.24
CA PRO A 140 -2.59 -7.19 -22.96
C PRO A 140 -1.28 -6.40 -22.91
N LEU A 141 -1.27 -5.33 -22.10
CA LEU A 141 -0.08 -4.51 -21.90
C LEU A 141 1.04 -5.34 -21.26
N PRO A 142 2.32 -4.97 -21.47
CA PRO A 142 3.43 -5.63 -20.80
C PRO A 142 3.26 -5.61 -19.27
N ASN A 143 3.52 -6.74 -18.62
CA ASN A 143 3.41 -6.88 -17.17
C ASN A 143 4.68 -6.47 -16.41
N GLY A 144 5.75 -6.10 -17.12
CA GLY A 144 7.03 -5.76 -16.54
C GLY A 144 8.10 -5.38 -17.57
N ILE A 145 9.31 -5.18 -17.06
CA ILE A 145 10.52 -4.87 -17.82
C ILE A 145 11.38 -6.14 -17.83
N SER A 146 11.44 -6.79 -18.99
CA SER A 146 12.27 -7.98 -19.21
C SER A 146 13.66 -7.58 -19.71
N PHE A 147 14.70 -8.12 -19.09
CA PHE A 147 16.09 -7.95 -19.54
C PHE A 147 16.48 -9.17 -20.37
N THR A 148 16.23 -9.14 -21.67
CA THR A 148 16.44 -10.28 -22.58
C THR A 148 17.88 -10.44 -23.07
N ASP A 149 18.73 -9.43 -22.92
CA ASP A 149 20.11 -9.45 -23.42
C ASP A 149 21.13 -9.67 -22.30
N GLY A 150 21.54 -10.93 -22.10
CA GLY A 150 22.77 -11.29 -21.37
C GLY A 150 22.64 -11.65 -19.88
N LEU A 151 21.46 -11.49 -19.27
CA LEU A 151 21.22 -11.95 -17.89
C LEU A 151 20.27 -13.15 -17.91
N VAL A 152 20.74 -14.28 -17.39
CA VAL A 152 19.97 -15.53 -17.28
C VAL A 152 19.85 -15.86 -15.80
N THR A 153 18.61 -15.99 -15.31
CA THR A 153 18.33 -16.49 -13.96
C THR A 153 18.79 -17.94 -13.82
N PRO A 154 19.01 -18.46 -12.59
CA PRO A 154 19.41 -19.86 -12.39
C PRO A 154 18.54 -20.91 -13.09
N ASN A 155 17.29 -20.55 -13.44
CA ASN A 155 16.31 -21.40 -14.11
C ASN A 155 16.26 -21.21 -15.63
N GLY A 156 17.21 -20.47 -16.23
CA GLY A 156 17.26 -20.25 -17.67
C GLY A 156 16.36 -19.12 -18.20
N GLY A 157 15.58 -18.46 -17.34
CA GLY A 157 14.71 -17.33 -17.73
C GLY A 157 15.41 -15.99 -17.67
N SER A 158 14.98 -15.01 -18.47
CA SER A 158 15.43 -13.62 -18.36
C SER A 158 14.87 -12.97 -17.09
N PRO A 159 15.67 -12.21 -16.31
CA PRO A 159 15.14 -11.48 -15.17
C PRO A 159 14.10 -10.46 -15.65
N ASN A 160 12.96 -10.43 -14.96
CA ASN A 160 11.85 -9.53 -15.24
C ASN A 160 11.49 -8.75 -13.97
N ILE A 161 11.51 -7.42 -14.07
CA ILE A 161 10.95 -6.56 -13.02
C ILE A 161 9.49 -6.31 -13.36
N THR A 162 8.60 -6.97 -12.63
CA THR A 162 7.15 -6.81 -12.82
C THR A 162 6.68 -5.43 -12.38
N PHE A 163 5.76 -4.83 -13.13
CA PHE A 163 5.09 -3.60 -12.72
C PHE A 163 4.31 -3.79 -11.42
N TYR A 164 3.80 -5.00 -11.18
CA TYR A 164 3.20 -5.37 -9.90
C TYR A 164 4.15 -5.08 -8.72
N ALA A 165 5.40 -5.53 -8.77
CA ALA A 165 6.37 -5.28 -7.71
C ALA A 165 6.66 -3.78 -7.53
N ILE A 166 6.77 -3.02 -8.63
CA ILE A 166 6.97 -1.57 -8.61
C ILE A 166 5.77 -0.88 -7.94
N CYS A 167 4.53 -1.28 -8.25
CA CYS A 167 3.33 -0.73 -7.63
C CYS A 167 3.28 -1.02 -6.13
N ILE A 168 3.55 -2.26 -5.71
CA ILE A 168 3.55 -2.63 -4.29
C ILE A 168 4.59 -1.84 -3.50
N LEU A 169 5.82 -1.73 -4.01
CA LEU A 169 6.88 -0.97 -3.36
C LEU A 169 6.54 0.52 -3.30
N SER A 170 5.99 1.07 -4.38
CA SER A 170 5.55 2.47 -4.44
C SER A 170 4.44 2.74 -3.41
N GLY A 171 3.49 1.82 -3.27
CA GLY A 171 2.45 1.88 -2.24
C GLY A 171 3.02 1.87 -0.82
N ALA A 172 4.00 1.02 -0.55
CA ALA A 172 4.67 0.96 0.75
C ALA A 172 5.41 2.28 1.08
N ILE A 173 6.16 2.83 0.12
CA ILE A 173 6.88 4.11 0.28
C ILE A 173 5.90 5.26 0.47
N LEU A 174 4.81 5.32 -0.31
CA LEU A 174 3.76 6.32 -0.17
C LEU A 174 3.19 6.31 1.25
N VAL A 175 2.80 5.13 1.73
CA VAL A 175 2.24 4.97 3.07
C VAL A 175 3.24 5.33 4.16
N TYR A 176 4.51 4.97 4.00
CA TYR A 176 5.56 5.38 4.94
C TYR A 176 5.60 6.91 5.11
N PHE A 177 5.63 7.67 4.02
CA PHE A 177 5.66 9.15 4.09
C PHE A 177 4.36 9.73 4.66
N VAL A 178 3.20 9.15 4.33
CA VAL A 178 1.91 9.59 4.90
C VAL A 178 1.89 9.35 6.40
N CYS A 179 2.30 8.17 6.87
CA CYS A 179 2.39 7.82 8.28
C CYS A 179 3.38 8.71 9.03
N ASP A 180 4.57 8.94 8.47
CA ASP A 180 5.59 9.79 9.07
C ASP A 180 5.09 11.24 9.25
N HIS A 181 4.34 11.76 8.28
CA HIS A 181 3.70 13.09 8.40
C HIS A 181 2.68 13.16 9.54
N TYR A 182 1.85 12.13 9.73
CA TYR A 182 0.91 12.11 10.85
C TYR A 182 1.60 11.89 12.20
N MET A 183 2.65 11.07 12.23
CA MET A 183 3.49 10.89 13.42
C MET A 183 4.20 12.19 13.80
N TYR A 184 4.66 12.98 12.82
CA TYR A 184 5.22 14.31 13.07
C TYR A 184 4.19 15.27 13.66
N LYS A 185 2.94 15.26 13.18
CA LYS A 185 1.88 16.10 13.75
C LYS A 185 1.56 15.75 15.21
N GLU A 186 1.64 14.48 15.57
CA GLU A 186 1.33 14.01 16.92
C GLU A 186 2.51 14.17 17.89
N TYR A 187 3.73 13.87 17.44
CA TYR A 187 4.91 13.79 18.30
C TYR A 187 6.01 14.84 18.00
N GLY A 188 5.81 15.70 17.00
CA GLY A 188 6.76 16.76 16.62
C GLY A 188 8.08 16.27 16.01
N LYS A 189 8.19 14.97 15.67
CA LYS A 189 9.44 14.37 15.19
C LYS A 189 9.22 13.39 14.03
N HIS A 190 9.98 13.58 12.96
CA HIS A 190 10.06 12.66 11.81
C HIS A 190 10.96 11.44 12.11
N GLY A 191 10.77 10.36 11.36
CA GLY A 191 11.58 9.14 11.42
C GLY A 191 11.24 8.21 12.58
N LEU A 192 10.12 8.44 13.28
CA LEU A 192 9.70 7.57 14.39
C LEU A 192 9.38 6.15 13.92
N LEU A 193 8.84 6.00 12.70
CA LEU A 193 8.52 4.69 12.14
C LEU A 193 9.66 4.08 11.33
N GLU A 194 10.75 4.81 11.08
CA GLU A 194 11.84 4.37 10.20
C GLU A 194 12.49 3.08 10.70
N SER A 195 12.96 3.10 11.94
CA SER A 195 13.54 1.91 12.59
C SER A 195 12.54 0.75 12.71
N THR A 196 11.24 1.05 12.84
CA THR A 196 10.19 0.03 12.87
C THR A 196 9.99 -0.60 11.49
N PHE A 197 10.01 0.20 10.43
CA PHE A 197 9.90 -0.25 9.05
C PHE A 197 11.06 -1.17 8.65
N TYR A 198 12.30 -0.83 9.04
CA TYR A 198 13.48 -1.65 8.78
C TYR A 198 13.46 -3.02 9.48
N VAL A 199 12.63 -3.19 10.51
CA VAL A 199 12.43 -4.48 11.17
C VAL A 199 11.21 -5.21 10.60
N ALA A 200 10.08 -4.51 10.46
CA ALA A 200 8.83 -5.09 10.00
C ALA A 200 8.91 -5.60 8.56
N PHE A 201 9.54 -4.83 7.66
CA PHE A 201 9.56 -5.15 6.23
C PHE A 201 10.37 -6.43 5.92
N PRO A 202 11.62 -6.60 6.39
CA PRO A 202 12.35 -7.86 6.22
C PRO A 202 11.69 -9.04 6.94
N ALA A 203 11.15 -8.84 8.16
CA ALA A 203 10.43 -9.87 8.88
C ALA A 203 9.20 -10.37 8.10
N GLY A 204 8.51 -9.46 7.39
CA GLY A 204 7.42 -9.80 6.50
C GLY A 204 7.87 -10.64 5.30
N ILE A 205 8.98 -10.30 4.64
CA ILE A 205 9.52 -11.11 3.53
C ILE A 205 9.87 -12.52 4.02
N ILE A 206 10.56 -12.61 5.15
CA ILE A 206 10.95 -13.89 5.77
C ILE A 206 9.69 -14.72 6.09
N GLY A 207 8.69 -14.12 6.75
CA GLY A 207 7.46 -14.82 7.08
C GLY A 207 6.64 -15.24 5.88
N ALA A 208 6.60 -14.43 4.82
CA ALA A 208 5.91 -14.78 3.58
C ALA A 208 6.55 -16.00 2.91
N ARG A 209 7.88 -16.10 2.91
CA ARG A 209 8.60 -17.26 2.39
C ARG A 209 8.43 -18.48 3.27
N LEU A 210 8.61 -18.34 4.58
CA LEU A 210 8.43 -19.45 5.52
C LEU A 210 7.02 -20.03 5.41
N TRP A 211 6.00 -19.18 5.36
CA TRP A 211 4.62 -19.63 5.21
C TRP A 211 4.39 -20.38 3.90
N TYR A 212 4.97 -19.91 2.80
CA TYR A 212 4.90 -20.60 1.51
C TYR A 212 5.58 -21.97 1.53
N VAL A 213 6.81 -22.03 2.04
CA VAL A 213 7.61 -23.26 2.11
C VAL A 213 6.91 -24.29 2.97
N VAL A 214 6.44 -23.86 4.14
CA VAL A 214 5.68 -24.69 5.06
C VAL A 214 4.42 -25.17 4.34
N GLY A 215 3.58 -24.29 3.80
CA GLY A 215 2.34 -24.67 3.12
C GLY A 215 2.51 -25.64 1.93
N ASN A 216 3.65 -25.62 1.24
CA ASN A 216 3.93 -26.45 0.07
C ASN A 216 5.00 -27.53 0.32
N TRP A 217 5.27 -27.89 1.58
CA TRP A 217 6.38 -28.78 1.92
C TRP A 217 6.31 -30.13 1.20
N SER A 218 5.18 -30.82 1.31
CA SER A 218 4.94 -32.16 0.74
C SER A 218 4.93 -32.17 -0.80
N ILE A 219 4.48 -31.07 -1.41
CA ILE A 219 4.28 -30.96 -2.86
C ILE A 219 5.56 -30.50 -3.56
N GLU A 220 6.27 -29.53 -2.97
CA GLU A 220 7.34 -28.80 -3.65
C GLU A 220 8.72 -29.00 -3.01
N PHE A 221 8.81 -29.06 -1.67
CA PHE A 221 10.12 -28.96 -0.98
C PHE A 221 10.69 -30.29 -0.48
N GLN A 222 9.87 -31.32 -0.24
CA GLN A 222 10.32 -32.57 0.40
C GLN A 222 11.45 -33.30 -0.36
N ASN A 223 11.48 -33.14 -1.69
CA ASN A 223 12.46 -33.77 -2.58
C ASN A 223 13.43 -32.77 -3.20
N ARG A 224 13.40 -31.50 -2.77
CA ARG A 224 14.29 -30.45 -3.24
C ARG A 224 15.46 -30.26 -2.27
N PRO A 225 16.62 -29.78 -2.76
CA PRO A 225 17.73 -29.45 -1.89
C PRO A 225 17.32 -28.35 -0.89
N PHE A 226 17.81 -28.44 0.35
CA PHE A 226 17.39 -27.56 1.45
C PHE A 226 17.56 -26.06 1.14
N TRP A 227 18.54 -25.68 0.32
CA TRP A 227 18.74 -24.29 -0.07
C TRP A 227 17.53 -23.68 -0.79
N SER A 228 16.69 -24.50 -1.45
CA SER A 228 15.46 -24.05 -2.13
C SER A 228 14.49 -23.36 -1.17
N VAL A 229 14.52 -23.67 0.12
CA VAL A 229 13.72 -22.99 1.16
C VAL A 229 13.99 -21.48 1.19
N PHE A 230 15.23 -21.07 0.88
CA PHE A 230 15.64 -19.65 0.88
C PHE A 230 15.52 -18.97 -0.48
N ALA A 231 15.18 -19.72 -1.53
CA ALA A 231 15.16 -19.24 -2.91
C ALA A 231 13.94 -18.35 -3.21
N ILE A 232 13.90 -17.14 -2.65
CA ILE A 232 12.80 -16.17 -2.86
C ILE A 232 12.69 -15.70 -4.32
N TRP A 233 13.76 -15.82 -5.10
CA TRP A 233 13.78 -15.47 -6.52
C TRP A 233 13.06 -16.50 -7.41
N GLU A 234 12.76 -17.70 -6.89
CA GLU A 234 11.93 -18.70 -7.57
C GLU A 234 10.43 -18.40 -7.42
N GLY A 235 10.07 -17.29 -6.78
CA GLY A 235 8.69 -16.97 -6.40
C GLY A 235 8.29 -17.64 -5.09
N GLY A 236 6.99 -17.79 -4.87
CA GLY A 236 6.48 -18.47 -3.67
C GLY A 236 6.59 -17.64 -2.40
N LEU A 237 5.73 -16.63 -2.29
CA LEU A 237 5.57 -15.79 -1.10
C LEU A 237 4.09 -15.72 -0.75
N THR A 238 3.72 -16.10 0.46
CA THR A 238 2.32 -16.03 0.92
C THR A 238 2.09 -14.75 1.70
N ILE A 239 1.14 -13.93 1.24
CA ILE A 239 0.83 -12.62 1.86
C ILE A 239 0.44 -12.75 3.34
N LEU A 240 -0.28 -13.82 3.72
CA LEU A 240 -0.71 -14.07 5.10
C LEU A 240 0.48 -14.20 6.05
N GLY A 241 1.50 -14.96 5.65
CA GLY A 241 2.73 -15.14 6.42
C GLY A 241 3.48 -13.83 6.61
N GLY A 242 3.60 -13.04 5.54
CA GLY A 242 4.32 -11.78 5.60
C GLY A 242 3.59 -10.69 6.38
N ALA A 243 2.27 -10.60 6.25
CA ALA A 243 1.46 -9.70 7.05
C ALA A 243 1.60 -10.05 8.54
N LEU A 244 1.48 -11.33 8.89
CA LEU A 244 1.53 -11.77 10.28
C LEU A 244 2.88 -11.48 10.94
N THR A 245 3.99 -11.95 10.36
CA THR A 245 5.32 -11.77 10.95
C THR A 245 5.76 -10.31 10.92
N GLY A 246 5.43 -9.58 9.85
CA GLY A 246 5.73 -8.15 9.73
C GLY A 246 5.01 -7.31 10.77
N ILE A 247 3.70 -7.57 11.00
CA ILE A 247 2.91 -6.90 12.03
C ILE A 247 3.47 -7.20 13.43
N ILE A 248 3.70 -8.48 13.74
CA ILE A 248 4.22 -8.90 15.06
C ILE A 248 5.58 -8.24 15.32
N ALA A 249 6.53 -8.39 14.40
CA ALA A 249 7.88 -7.85 14.56
C ALA A 249 7.85 -6.31 14.67
N GLY A 250 7.07 -5.64 13.82
CA GLY A 250 6.94 -4.18 13.85
C GLY A 250 6.32 -3.66 15.15
N VAL A 251 5.22 -4.26 15.62
CA VAL A 251 4.54 -3.86 16.85
C VAL A 251 5.45 -4.07 18.06
N LEU A 252 6.07 -5.25 18.17
CA LEU A 252 6.98 -5.56 19.28
C LEU A 252 8.19 -4.62 19.30
N PHE A 253 8.79 -4.38 18.13
CA PHE A 253 9.91 -3.47 18.02
C PHE A 253 9.51 -2.03 18.36
N TYR A 254 8.37 -1.56 17.88
CA TYR A 254 7.84 -0.23 18.19
C TYR A 254 7.66 -0.05 19.70
N MET A 255 7.02 -1.03 20.37
CA MET A 255 6.81 -1.00 21.82
C MET A 255 8.12 -1.02 22.61
N TRP A 256 9.10 -1.80 22.15
CA TRP A 256 10.43 -1.85 22.76
C TRP A 256 11.20 -0.53 22.61
N ARG A 257 11.16 0.06 21.40
CA ARG A 257 11.95 1.25 21.05
C ARG A 257 11.31 2.56 21.53
N HIS A 258 9.98 2.62 21.59
CA HIS A 258 9.18 3.82 21.87
C HIS A 258 8.29 3.62 23.09
N LYS A 259 8.91 3.30 24.24
CA LYS A 259 8.22 3.04 25.53
C LYS A 259 7.35 4.21 26.00
N ASP A 260 7.63 5.42 25.52
CA ASP A 260 6.94 6.68 25.81
C ASP A 260 5.79 7.00 24.83
N LYS A 261 5.60 6.20 23.78
CA LYS A 261 4.57 6.42 22.75
C LYS A 261 3.56 5.28 22.75
N SER A 262 2.30 5.63 22.52
CA SER A 262 1.20 4.68 22.54
C SER A 262 1.17 3.90 21.23
N VAL A 263 1.25 2.57 21.30
CA VAL A 263 1.12 1.72 20.12
C VAL A 263 -0.23 1.89 19.40
N PHE A 264 -1.30 2.22 20.13
CA PHE A 264 -2.62 2.49 19.52
C PHE A 264 -2.63 3.74 18.64
N VAL A 265 -1.80 4.75 18.95
CA VAL A 265 -1.60 5.90 18.05
C VAL A 265 -0.92 5.43 16.77
N GLY A 266 0.10 4.58 16.89
CA GLY A 266 0.74 3.94 15.73
C GLY A 266 -0.26 3.14 14.89
N ILE A 267 -1.11 2.34 15.53
CA ILE A 267 -2.17 1.56 14.86
C ILE A 267 -3.14 2.47 14.11
N ASP A 268 -3.68 3.50 14.76
CA ASP A 268 -4.65 4.43 14.17
C ASP A 268 -4.07 5.27 13.03
N ILE A 269 -2.74 5.44 12.99
CA ILE A 269 -2.04 6.11 11.89
C ILE A 269 -1.73 5.11 10.76
N VAL A 270 -1.10 3.98 11.09
CA VAL A 270 -0.53 3.05 10.10
C VAL A 270 -1.61 2.20 9.43
N VAL A 271 -2.53 1.63 10.21
CA VAL A 271 -3.48 0.62 9.70
C VAL A 271 -4.44 1.21 8.66
N PRO A 272 -5.06 2.39 8.84
CA PRO A 272 -5.89 2.98 7.79
C PRO A 272 -5.11 3.30 6.52
N CYS A 273 -3.82 3.64 6.63
CA CYS A 273 -3.00 3.94 5.46
C CYS A 273 -2.73 2.71 4.59
N ILE A 274 -2.90 1.48 5.11
CA ILE A 274 -2.78 0.25 4.31
C ILE A 274 -3.72 0.28 3.10
N LEU A 275 -4.91 0.90 3.21
CA LEU A 275 -5.84 1.06 2.10
C LEU A 275 -5.21 1.83 0.93
N LEU A 276 -4.37 2.84 1.20
CA LEU A 276 -3.67 3.56 0.14
C LEU A 276 -2.65 2.66 -0.57
N ALA A 277 -1.89 1.85 0.18
CA ALA A 277 -0.99 0.87 -0.42
C ALA A 277 -1.75 -0.18 -1.23
N GLN A 278 -2.91 -0.64 -0.75
CA GLN A 278 -3.79 -1.57 -1.48
C GLN A 278 -4.31 -0.95 -2.77
N ALA A 279 -4.73 0.32 -2.76
CA ALA A 279 -5.17 1.02 -3.96
C ALA A 279 -4.07 1.11 -5.03
N VAL A 280 -2.83 1.41 -4.63
CA VAL A 280 -1.69 1.39 -5.56
C VAL A 280 -1.37 -0.03 -6.02
N GLY A 281 -1.42 -1.02 -5.13
CA GLY A 281 -1.22 -2.43 -5.45
C GLY A 281 -2.21 -2.97 -6.48
N ARG A 282 -3.46 -2.48 -6.48
CA ARG A 282 -4.48 -2.84 -7.48
C ARG A 282 -4.07 -2.45 -8.90
N ILE A 283 -3.32 -1.36 -9.09
CA ILE A 283 -2.74 -1.02 -10.40
C ILE A 283 -1.77 -2.10 -10.87
N GLY A 284 -1.07 -2.76 -9.93
CA GLY A 284 -0.26 -3.94 -10.25
C GLY A 284 -1.10 -5.09 -10.83
N ASN A 285 -2.26 -5.39 -10.23
CA ASN A 285 -3.15 -6.44 -10.73
C ASN A 285 -3.66 -6.13 -12.16
N TYR A 286 -3.85 -4.85 -12.47
CA TYR A 286 -4.21 -4.41 -13.82
C TYR A 286 -3.12 -4.77 -14.85
N PHE A 287 -1.84 -4.54 -14.56
CA PHE A 287 -0.74 -4.93 -15.47
C PHE A 287 -0.57 -6.45 -15.57
N ASN A 288 -0.85 -7.18 -14.48
CA ASN A 288 -0.84 -8.65 -14.49
C ASN A 288 -2.07 -9.26 -15.18
N CYS A 289 -3.08 -8.45 -15.52
CA CYS A 289 -4.39 -8.92 -15.98
C CYS A 289 -4.97 -10.01 -15.05
N GLU A 290 -4.96 -9.75 -13.75
CA GLU A 290 -5.46 -10.69 -12.73
C GLU A 290 -6.51 -10.04 -11.83
N VAL A 291 -7.27 -10.89 -11.13
CA VAL A 291 -8.32 -10.49 -10.17
C VAL A 291 -9.37 -9.60 -10.84
N HIS A 292 -9.94 -10.11 -11.93
CA HIS A 292 -11.02 -9.44 -12.66
C HIS A 292 -12.41 -9.91 -12.24
N GLY A 293 -13.41 -9.14 -12.67
CA GLY A 293 -14.80 -9.50 -12.46
C GLY A 293 -15.41 -10.23 -13.65
N PHE A 294 -16.69 -10.57 -13.54
CA PHE A 294 -17.43 -11.28 -14.59
C PHE A 294 -17.45 -10.51 -15.92
N LEU A 295 -17.86 -11.19 -16.99
CA LEU A 295 -17.97 -10.59 -18.32
C LEU A 295 -19.11 -9.57 -18.38
N SER A 296 -18.78 -8.36 -18.82
CA SER A 296 -19.73 -7.26 -18.98
C SER A 296 -19.63 -6.71 -20.41
N ASP A 297 -20.74 -6.17 -20.91
CA ASP A 297 -20.74 -5.38 -22.14
C ASP A 297 -19.77 -4.19 -22.01
N VAL A 298 -18.91 -4.00 -23.02
CA VAL A 298 -17.90 -2.94 -23.06
C VAL A 298 -18.50 -1.53 -23.03
N THR A 299 -19.73 -1.35 -23.53
CA THR A 299 -20.39 -0.04 -23.62
C THR A 299 -20.56 0.63 -22.26
N TYR A 300 -20.78 -0.14 -21.19
CA TYR A 300 -20.87 0.37 -19.82
C TYR A 300 -19.55 0.94 -19.29
N TRP A 301 -18.43 0.67 -19.96
CA TRP A 301 -17.08 0.99 -19.49
C TRP A 301 -16.31 1.91 -20.42
N LYS A 302 -16.88 2.31 -21.56
CA LYS A 302 -16.24 3.23 -22.52
C LYS A 302 -16.00 4.64 -22.00
N TRP A 303 -16.55 5.00 -20.83
CA TRP A 303 -16.21 6.24 -20.12
C TRP A 303 -14.84 6.16 -19.44
N LEU A 304 -14.30 4.95 -19.22
CA LEU A 304 -12.92 4.78 -18.80
C LEU A 304 -11.97 5.13 -19.95
N PRO A 305 -10.75 5.59 -19.63
CA PRO A 305 -9.67 5.70 -20.60
C PRO A 305 -9.49 4.41 -21.41
N GLU A 306 -9.19 4.58 -22.70
CA GLU A 306 -9.14 3.51 -23.68
C GLU A 306 -8.06 2.49 -23.40
N ILE A 307 -6.92 2.96 -22.91
CA ILE A 307 -5.86 2.10 -22.41
C ILE A 307 -6.37 1.14 -21.33
N ILE A 308 -7.27 1.60 -20.46
CA ILE A 308 -7.83 0.79 -19.37
C ILE A 308 -8.79 -0.25 -19.91
N TRP A 309 -9.87 0.15 -20.59
CA TRP A 309 -10.90 -0.83 -20.96
C TRP A 309 -10.40 -1.81 -22.03
N ARG A 310 -9.47 -1.42 -22.92
CA ARG A 310 -8.84 -2.34 -23.87
C ARG A 310 -8.01 -3.40 -23.17
N ASN A 311 -7.24 -3.04 -22.15
CA ASN A 311 -6.46 -4.01 -21.39
C ASN A 311 -7.35 -4.99 -20.60
N MET A 312 -8.55 -4.55 -20.24
CA MET A 312 -9.55 -5.39 -19.55
C MET A 312 -10.30 -6.38 -20.47
N THR A 313 -9.93 -6.46 -21.76
CA THR A 313 -10.42 -7.51 -22.68
C THR A 313 -9.69 -8.84 -22.50
N PHE A 314 -8.65 -8.90 -21.67
CA PHE A 314 -7.87 -10.10 -21.43
C PHE A 314 -7.82 -10.42 -19.93
N SER A 315 -7.86 -11.71 -19.61
CA SER A 315 -7.64 -12.25 -18.26
C SER A 315 -6.52 -13.29 -18.28
N SER A 316 -5.62 -13.23 -17.31
CA SER A 316 -4.54 -14.20 -17.14
C SER A 316 -5.03 -15.62 -16.86
N THR A 317 -6.26 -15.79 -16.35
CA THR A 317 -6.84 -17.13 -16.08
C THR A 317 -7.81 -17.59 -17.16
N ALA A 318 -8.57 -16.67 -17.75
CA ALA A 318 -9.67 -16.99 -18.68
C ALA A 318 -9.39 -16.61 -20.15
N GLY A 319 -8.26 -15.95 -20.45
CA GLY A 319 -7.89 -15.51 -21.79
C GLY A 319 -8.70 -14.30 -22.29
N PHE A 320 -8.80 -14.16 -23.60
CA PHE A 320 -9.53 -13.05 -24.23
C PHE A 320 -11.05 -13.17 -24.01
N ALA A 321 -11.67 -12.04 -23.69
CA ALA A 321 -13.11 -11.90 -23.63
C ALA A 321 -13.73 -12.02 -25.03
N PRO A 322 -15.00 -12.46 -25.13
CA PRO A 322 -15.75 -12.41 -26.39
C PRO A 322 -15.82 -11.00 -26.97
N GLU A 323 -16.04 -10.90 -28.29
CA GLU A 323 -16.15 -9.61 -28.97
C GLU A 323 -17.26 -8.74 -28.33
N GLY A 324 -16.94 -7.47 -28.10
CA GLY A 324 -17.86 -6.52 -27.44
C GLY A 324 -17.95 -6.67 -25.91
N GLN A 325 -17.20 -7.58 -25.30
CA GLN A 325 -17.18 -7.77 -23.84
C GLN A 325 -15.83 -7.41 -23.22
N ILE A 326 -15.87 -7.06 -21.94
CA ILE A 326 -14.68 -6.91 -21.09
C ILE A 326 -14.90 -7.63 -19.77
N TYR A 327 -13.82 -7.96 -19.07
CA TYR A 327 -13.92 -8.33 -17.68
C TYR A 327 -14.15 -7.08 -16.83
N VAL A 328 -15.05 -7.12 -15.85
CA VAL A 328 -15.32 -5.97 -14.98
C VAL A 328 -14.01 -5.53 -14.29
N PRO A 329 -13.62 -4.24 -14.37
CA PRO A 329 -12.34 -3.71 -13.86
C PRO A 329 -12.33 -3.59 -12.34
N LEU A 330 -12.29 -4.73 -11.64
CA LEU A 330 -12.26 -4.78 -10.17
C LEU A 330 -11.05 -4.05 -9.60
N PHE A 331 -9.92 -3.98 -10.30
CA PHE A 331 -8.77 -3.20 -9.86
C PHE A 331 -9.15 -1.73 -9.59
N PHE A 332 -9.99 -1.16 -10.46
CA PHE A 332 -10.43 0.22 -10.38
C PHE A 332 -11.49 0.39 -9.30
N ILE A 333 -12.49 -0.49 -9.27
CA ILE A 333 -13.57 -0.46 -8.27
C ILE A 333 -12.98 -0.63 -6.85
N GLU A 334 -12.10 -1.62 -6.66
CA GLU A 334 -11.45 -1.84 -5.36
C GLU A 334 -10.47 -0.72 -5.01
N GLY A 335 -9.70 -0.23 -6.00
CA GLY A 335 -8.81 0.90 -5.82
C GLY A 335 -9.54 2.13 -5.29
N LEU A 336 -10.70 2.47 -5.89
CA LEU A 336 -11.56 3.55 -5.42
C LEU A 336 -12.16 3.27 -4.04
N ALA A 337 -12.66 2.06 -3.80
CA ALA A 337 -13.20 1.67 -2.49
C ALA A 337 -12.13 1.80 -1.38
N ASN A 338 -10.89 1.42 -1.66
CA ASN A 338 -9.78 1.56 -0.72
C ASN A 338 -9.43 3.03 -0.44
N VAL A 339 -9.32 3.86 -1.49
CA VAL A 339 -9.09 5.32 -1.32
C VAL A 339 -10.23 5.96 -0.53
N LEU A 340 -11.48 5.63 -0.86
CA LEU A 340 -12.66 6.11 -0.14
C LEU A 340 -12.61 5.68 1.33
N GLY A 341 -12.31 4.42 1.61
CA GLY A 341 -12.19 3.89 2.97
C GLY A 341 -11.17 4.62 3.81
N TYR A 342 -10.01 4.93 3.23
CA TYR A 342 -9.00 5.71 3.91
C TYR A 342 -9.54 7.09 4.33
N PHE A 343 -10.26 7.79 3.45
CA PHE A 343 -10.84 9.09 3.77
C PHE A 343 -12.01 8.98 4.77
N VAL A 344 -12.86 7.96 4.65
CA VAL A 344 -13.95 7.71 5.61
C VAL A 344 -13.37 7.48 7.00
N ILE A 345 -12.40 6.56 7.14
CA ILE A 345 -11.81 6.25 8.43
C ILE A 345 -11.05 7.45 8.99
N THR A 346 -10.15 8.06 8.21
CA THR A 346 -9.26 9.10 8.76
C THR A 346 -9.88 10.49 8.87
N LYS A 347 -10.82 10.85 7.98
CA LYS A 347 -11.44 12.20 7.97
C LYS A 347 -12.84 12.20 8.57
N VAL A 348 -13.69 11.24 8.21
CA VAL A 348 -15.04 11.20 8.78
C VAL A 348 -14.94 10.73 10.23
N PHE A 349 -14.40 9.55 10.48
CA PHE A 349 -14.30 9.05 11.86
C PHE A 349 -13.19 9.77 12.64
N GLY A 350 -11.97 9.81 12.11
CA GLY A 350 -10.80 10.39 12.77
C GLY A 350 -10.90 11.89 13.08
N ARG A 351 -11.67 12.67 12.30
CA ARG A 351 -11.78 14.13 12.48
C ARG A 351 -13.18 14.59 12.86
N LEU A 352 -14.22 14.20 12.12
CA LEU A 352 -15.59 14.69 12.39
C LEU A 352 -16.21 14.03 13.62
N LEU A 353 -15.97 12.73 13.80
CA LEU A 353 -16.45 11.97 14.97
C LEU A 353 -15.41 11.87 16.10
N ARG A 354 -14.41 12.75 16.12
CA ARG A 354 -13.29 12.72 17.09
C ARG A 354 -13.77 12.60 18.55
N LYS A 355 -14.90 13.20 18.90
CA LYS A 355 -15.50 13.16 20.25
C LYS A 355 -16.02 11.78 20.67
N TYR A 356 -16.26 10.87 19.72
CA TYR A 356 -16.85 9.55 19.94
C TYR A 356 -15.89 8.41 19.65
N ILE A 357 -14.63 8.70 19.32
CA ILE A 357 -13.62 7.69 19.02
C ILE A 357 -12.56 7.64 20.12
N GLU A 358 -12.09 6.43 20.38
CA GLU A 358 -10.97 6.14 21.25
C GLU A 358 -9.76 5.69 20.43
N LEU A 359 -8.56 5.79 21.02
CA LEU A 359 -7.36 5.28 20.37
C LEU A 359 -7.50 3.76 20.14
N GLY A 360 -7.27 3.33 18.91
CA GLY A 360 -7.44 1.97 18.40
C GLY A 360 -8.66 1.79 17.48
N ASP A 361 -9.62 2.71 17.50
CA ASP A 361 -10.86 2.58 16.73
C ASP A 361 -10.64 2.74 15.22
N LEU A 362 -9.67 3.54 14.79
CA LEU A 362 -9.40 3.72 13.36
C LEU A 362 -8.77 2.46 12.78
N GLY A 363 -7.89 1.81 13.53
CA GLY A 363 -7.36 0.49 13.18
C GLY A 363 -8.45 -0.58 13.09
N ALA A 364 -9.40 -0.60 14.02
CA ALA A 364 -10.56 -1.51 13.95
C ALA A 364 -11.51 -1.17 12.79
N GLY A 365 -11.68 0.12 12.49
CA GLY A 365 -12.45 0.60 11.34
C GLY A 365 -11.92 0.11 9.99
N TYR A 366 -10.60 -0.07 9.86
CA TYR A 366 -10.01 -0.72 8.68
C TYR A 366 -10.48 -2.16 8.51
N ILE A 367 -10.55 -2.95 9.59
CA ILE A 367 -10.99 -4.35 9.54
C ILE A 367 -12.45 -4.43 9.08
N ILE A 368 -13.29 -3.53 9.59
CA ILE A 368 -14.69 -3.40 9.14
C ILE A 368 -14.73 -3.05 7.66
N TRP A 369 -13.98 -2.02 7.24
CA TRP A 369 -13.97 -1.57 5.85
C TRP A 369 -13.49 -2.66 4.88
N TYR A 370 -12.48 -3.43 5.28
CA TYR A 370 -11.97 -4.56 4.51
C TYR A 370 -13.07 -5.62 4.30
N GLY A 371 -13.77 -6.00 5.37
CA GLY A 371 -14.91 -6.93 5.29
C GLY A 371 -16.04 -6.41 4.40
N LEU A 372 -16.41 -5.12 4.54
CA LEU A 372 -17.43 -4.49 3.70
C LEU A 372 -17.02 -4.46 2.21
N THR A 373 -15.76 -4.10 1.92
CA THR A 373 -15.24 -4.09 0.55
C THR A 373 -15.30 -5.49 -0.04
N ARG A 374 -14.94 -6.53 0.74
CA ARG A 374 -15.00 -7.92 0.30
C ARG A 374 -16.43 -8.39 0.01
N ILE A 375 -17.41 -8.02 0.85
CA ILE A 375 -18.85 -8.27 0.62
C ILE A 375 -19.32 -7.65 -0.70
N LEU A 376 -18.96 -6.39 -0.96
CA LEU A 376 -19.39 -5.68 -2.17
C LEU A 376 -18.75 -6.26 -3.43
N MET A 377 -17.53 -6.77 -3.34
CA MET A 377 -16.75 -7.22 -4.49
C MET A 377 -16.96 -8.69 -4.85
N GLU A 378 -17.40 -9.53 -3.91
CA GLU A 378 -17.54 -10.97 -4.17
C GLU A 378 -18.56 -11.32 -5.26
N PRO A 379 -19.77 -10.70 -5.31
CA PRO A 379 -20.71 -10.92 -6.41
C PRO A 379 -20.15 -10.54 -7.78
N LEU A 380 -19.15 -9.67 -7.81
CA LEU A 380 -18.58 -9.15 -9.06
C LEU A 380 -17.44 -10.01 -9.60
N ARG A 381 -16.88 -10.94 -8.81
CA ARG A 381 -15.71 -11.75 -9.17
C ARG A 381 -16.05 -12.94 -10.07
N ILE A 382 -15.11 -13.30 -10.95
CA ILE A 382 -15.15 -14.62 -11.61
C ILE A 382 -14.87 -15.75 -10.61
N ALA A 383 -15.37 -16.94 -10.94
CA ALA A 383 -15.29 -18.13 -10.08
C ALA A 383 -13.86 -18.46 -9.61
N ASP A 384 -12.85 -18.28 -10.47
CA ASP A 384 -11.44 -18.57 -10.15
C ASP A 384 -10.90 -17.79 -8.94
N TYR A 385 -11.47 -16.61 -8.66
CA TYR A 385 -11.04 -15.74 -7.56
C TYR A 385 -12.00 -15.75 -6.37
N GLN A 386 -13.00 -16.61 -6.39
CA GLN A 386 -13.91 -16.86 -5.28
C GLN A 386 -13.32 -17.94 -4.35
N MET A 387 -13.41 -17.74 -3.03
CA MET A 387 -12.90 -18.72 -2.08
C MET A 387 -13.98 -19.75 -1.75
N GLY A 388 -13.65 -21.03 -1.92
CA GLY A 388 -14.57 -22.13 -1.65
C GLY A 388 -15.46 -22.52 -2.83
N GLN A 389 -16.41 -23.41 -2.57
CA GLN A 389 -17.50 -23.66 -3.49
C GLN A 389 -18.42 -22.43 -3.49
N ASP A 390 -18.64 -21.85 -4.67
CA ASP A 390 -19.51 -20.68 -4.93
C ASP A 390 -19.19 -19.42 -4.09
N GLY A 391 -17.94 -19.26 -3.65
CA GLY A 391 -17.51 -18.09 -2.88
C GLY A 391 -17.98 -18.05 -1.43
N TYR A 392 -18.59 -19.12 -0.91
CA TYR A 392 -19.11 -19.19 0.47
C TYR A 392 -18.09 -18.75 1.52
N TRP A 393 -16.83 -19.18 1.41
CA TRP A 393 -15.79 -18.83 2.38
C TRP A 393 -15.48 -17.33 2.35
N SER A 394 -15.52 -16.69 1.18
CA SER A 394 -15.32 -15.24 1.10
C SER A 394 -16.38 -14.49 1.89
N TRP A 395 -17.65 -14.90 1.81
CA TRP A 395 -18.75 -14.29 2.56
C TRP A 395 -18.56 -14.46 4.07
N VAL A 396 -18.26 -15.68 4.51
CA VAL A 396 -18.02 -16.00 5.93
C VAL A 396 -16.89 -15.15 6.49
N TRP A 397 -15.74 -15.10 5.81
CA TRP A 397 -14.60 -14.31 6.26
C TRP A 397 -14.88 -12.82 6.27
N SER A 398 -15.63 -12.31 5.29
CA SER A 398 -15.99 -10.90 5.24
C SER A 398 -16.87 -10.49 6.42
N MET A 399 -17.89 -11.29 6.73
CA MET A 399 -18.74 -11.09 7.91
C MET A 399 -17.93 -11.22 9.21
N ALA A 400 -17.00 -12.17 9.27
CA ALA A 400 -16.10 -12.32 10.41
C ALA A 400 -15.24 -11.07 10.63
N PHE A 401 -14.69 -10.46 9.57
CA PHE A 401 -13.94 -9.21 9.68
C PHE A 401 -14.80 -8.05 10.18
N VAL A 402 -16.02 -7.89 9.67
CA VAL A 402 -16.97 -6.87 10.15
C VAL A 402 -17.30 -7.08 11.63
N LEU A 403 -17.60 -8.32 12.03
CA LEU A 403 -17.90 -8.68 13.41
C LEU A 403 -16.71 -8.41 14.33
N VAL A 404 -15.51 -8.90 13.98
CA VAL A 404 -14.28 -8.71 14.77
C VAL A 404 -13.94 -7.23 14.91
N GLY A 405 -13.97 -6.46 13.82
CA GLY A 405 -13.73 -5.02 13.87
C GLY A 405 -14.72 -4.30 14.77
N THR A 406 -16.01 -4.66 14.71
CA THR A 406 -17.05 -4.08 15.57
C THR A 406 -16.84 -4.44 17.03
N LEU A 407 -16.55 -5.71 17.34
CA LEU A 407 -16.25 -6.17 18.70
C LEU A 407 -15.01 -5.47 19.27
N LEU A 408 -13.96 -5.26 18.46
CA LEU A 408 -12.77 -4.53 18.89
C LEU A 408 -13.10 -3.09 19.32
N ILE A 409 -13.96 -2.38 18.58
CA ILE A 409 -14.42 -1.03 18.97
C ILE A 409 -15.22 -1.11 20.27
N VAL A 410 -16.22 -1.99 20.36
CA VAL A 410 -17.07 -2.12 21.56
C VAL A 410 -16.22 -2.45 22.79
N ILE A 411 -15.33 -3.43 22.70
CA ILE A 411 -14.44 -3.83 23.80
C ILE A 411 -13.52 -2.67 24.18
N ASN A 412 -12.92 -1.96 23.22
CA ASN A 412 -12.05 -0.81 23.48
C ASN A 412 -12.78 0.26 24.31
N HIS A 413 -14.02 0.59 23.92
CA HIS A 413 -14.85 1.57 24.61
C HIS A 413 -15.27 1.11 26.01
N VAL A 414 -15.73 -0.14 26.16
CA VAL A 414 -16.14 -0.69 27.46
C VAL A 414 -14.97 -0.73 28.43
N VAL A 415 -13.80 -1.22 27.99
CA VAL A 415 -12.60 -1.28 28.83
C VAL A 415 -12.19 0.12 29.28
N ARG A 416 -12.17 1.10 28.38
CA ARG A 416 -11.81 2.49 28.73
C ARG A 416 -12.84 3.15 29.64
N TYR A 417 -14.12 2.88 29.45
CA TYR A 417 -15.18 3.35 30.33
C TYR A 417 -15.00 2.81 31.76
N VAL A 418 -14.75 1.50 31.91
CA VAL A 418 -14.50 0.87 33.22
C VAL A 418 -13.25 1.45 33.90
N ILE A 419 -12.18 1.68 33.15
CA ILE A 419 -10.94 2.29 33.67
C ILE A 419 -11.19 3.74 34.12
N ARG A 420 -11.89 4.56 33.32
CA ARG A 420 -12.21 5.96 33.64
C ARG A 420 -13.02 6.06 34.92
N LYS A 421 -14.03 5.20 35.09
CA LYS A 421 -14.89 5.14 36.27
C LYS A 421 -14.11 4.81 37.56
N LYS A 422 -13.04 4.02 37.46
CA LYS A 422 -12.27 3.56 38.62
C LYS A 422 -11.20 4.54 39.13
N LYS A 423 -10.70 5.50 38.34
CA LYS A 423 -9.46 6.22 38.72
C LYS A 423 -9.38 7.74 38.52
N GLY A 424 -10.36 8.41 37.92
CA GLY A 424 -10.32 9.88 37.76
C GLY A 424 -9.24 10.36 36.77
N ILE A 425 -9.64 11.32 35.92
CA ILE A 425 -8.90 12.13 34.92
C ILE A 425 -7.65 11.49 34.25
N TYR A 426 -7.76 11.30 32.92
CA TYR A 426 -6.80 10.67 32.02
C TYR A 426 -5.72 11.68 31.52
N VAL A 427 -4.43 11.46 31.82
CA VAL A 427 -3.31 12.26 31.26
C VAL A 427 -2.47 11.42 30.28
N VAL A 428 -2.29 11.89 29.04
CA VAL A 428 -1.80 11.09 27.89
C VAL A 428 -0.35 10.59 28.02
N SER A 429 0.56 11.34 28.67
CA SER A 429 2.00 11.00 28.70
C SER A 429 2.39 9.90 29.71
N GLU A 430 1.76 9.86 30.90
CA GLU A 430 1.90 8.71 31.82
C GLU A 430 1.22 7.44 31.29
N ASN A 431 0.32 7.59 30.32
CA ASN A 431 -0.54 6.54 29.81
C ASN A 431 0.04 5.79 28.61
N ALA A 432 1.16 6.20 28.00
CA ALA A 432 1.81 5.41 26.94
C ALA A 432 2.28 4.04 27.45
N LYS A 433 2.88 3.98 28.64
CA LYS A 433 3.25 2.72 29.30
C LYS A 433 2.01 1.85 29.60
N ARG A 434 0.92 2.45 30.08
CA ARG A 434 -0.34 1.73 30.38
C ARG A 434 -1.04 1.24 29.11
N SER A 435 -1.08 2.07 28.08
CA SER A 435 -1.57 1.74 26.74
C SER A 435 -0.79 0.58 26.15
N ASN A 436 0.55 0.62 26.24
CA ASN A 436 1.42 -0.47 25.82
C ASN A 436 1.24 -1.72 26.71
N THR A 437 0.91 -1.57 28.00
CA THR A 437 0.56 -2.70 28.88
C THR A 437 -0.74 -3.37 28.44
N ILE A 438 -1.79 -2.58 28.14
CA ILE A 438 -3.06 -3.09 27.61
C ILE A 438 -2.82 -3.80 26.27
N ALA A 439 -2.05 -3.18 25.37
CA ALA A 439 -1.68 -3.81 24.10
C ALA A 439 -0.91 -5.12 24.34
N THR A 440 0.02 -5.16 25.29
CA THR A 440 0.74 -6.39 25.66
C THR A 440 -0.24 -7.44 26.16
N ILE A 441 -1.20 -7.10 27.02
CA ILE A 441 -2.21 -8.06 27.51
C ILE A 441 -3.08 -8.57 26.35
N VAL A 442 -3.56 -7.68 25.49
CA VAL A 442 -4.39 -8.04 24.33
C VAL A 442 -3.62 -8.97 23.38
N ILE A 443 -2.37 -8.63 23.04
CA ILE A 443 -1.53 -9.47 22.18
C ILE A 443 -1.26 -10.83 22.87
N ALA A 444 -1.12 -10.87 24.19
CA ALA A 444 -0.87 -12.10 24.94
C ALA A 444 -2.11 -13.00 24.95
N VAL A 445 -3.30 -12.42 25.13
CA VAL A 445 -4.57 -13.14 25.02
C VAL A 445 -4.76 -13.69 23.61
N ILE A 446 -4.44 -12.91 22.57
CA ILE A 446 -4.48 -13.39 21.18
C ILE A 446 -3.47 -14.52 20.98
N ALA A 447 -2.24 -14.39 21.49
CA ALA A 447 -1.21 -15.42 21.40
C ALA A 447 -1.66 -16.73 22.09
N ILE A 448 -2.21 -16.63 23.30
CA ILE A 448 -2.77 -17.76 24.04
C ILE A 448 -3.96 -18.36 23.31
N ALA A 449 -4.85 -17.55 22.74
CA ALA A 449 -5.97 -18.03 21.93
C ALA A 449 -5.48 -18.77 20.69
N LEU A 450 -4.42 -18.29 20.03
CA LEU A 450 -3.76 -19.01 18.93
C LEU A 450 -3.13 -20.32 19.41
N ILE A 451 -2.40 -20.32 20.53
CA ILE A 451 -1.85 -21.56 21.14
C ILE A 451 -2.97 -22.57 21.41
N LEU A 452 -4.04 -22.14 22.08
CA LEU A 452 -5.17 -22.97 22.45
C LEU A 452 -5.93 -23.47 21.23
N THR A 453 -6.16 -22.61 20.22
CA THR A 453 -6.84 -23.00 18.98
C THR A 453 -5.98 -23.99 18.19
N GLY A 454 -4.67 -23.76 18.10
CA GLY A 454 -3.73 -24.70 17.50
C GLY A 454 -3.73 -26.05 18.22
N ALA A 455 -3.69 -26.04 19.55
CA ALA A 455 -3.74 -27.24 20.38
C ALA A 455 -5.09 -27.97 20.28
N LEU A 456 -6.22 -27.24 20.29
CA LEU A 456 -7.57 -27.78 20.16
C LEU A 456 -7.81 -28.38 18.76
N LEU A 457 -7.30 -27.75 17.70
CA LEU A 457 -7.34 -28.29 16.34
C LEU A 457 -6.55 -29.60 16.25
N MET A 458 -5.45 -29.74 17.00
CA MET A 458 -4.71 -31.00 17.11
C MET A 458 -5.42 -32.04 17.99
N ALA A 459 -6.17 -31.62 19.01
CA ALA A 459 -6.81 -32.52 19.98
C ALA A 459 -8.19 -33.05 19.55
N ASN A 460 -9.04 -32.22 18.92
CA ASN A 460 -10.44 -32.56 18.63
C ASN A 460 -10.66 -33.26 17.27
N HIS A 461 -9.61 -33.39 16.48
CA HIS A 461 -9.65 -34.17 15.25
C HIS A 461 -8.57 -35.26 15.29
N PRO A 462 -8.87 -36.46 15.85
CA PRO A 462 -7.96 -37.61 15.75
C PRO A 462 -7.78 -38.07 14.29
N PHE A 463 -8.64 -37.60 13.39
CA PHE A 463 -8.50 -37.74 11.94
C PHE A 463 -7.65 -36.62 11.30
N VAL A 464 -7.25 -35.53 11.98
CA VAL A 464 -6.24 -34.58 11.47
C VAL A 464 -4.82 -35.18 11.52
N ALA A 465 -4.64 -36.34 12.16
CA ALA A 465 -3.50 -37.22 11.94
C ALA A 465 -3.59 -38.04 10.62
N LYS A 466 -4.73 -38.08 9.92
CA LYS A 466 -4.95 -38.89 8.68
C LYS A 466 -5.83 -38.29 7.57
N VAL A 467 -6.44 -37.11 7.70
CA VAL A 467 -7.09 -36.38 6.59
C VAL A 467 -6.02 -35.54 5.92
N THR A 468 -5.24 -36.24 5.10
CA THR A 468 -4.49 -35.64 4.00
C THR A 468 -5.49 -35.13 2.97
N TYR A 469 -5.67 -33.80 2.91
CA TYR A 469 -5.65 -33.12 1.62
C TYR A 469 -4.31 -32.37 1.59
N ASN A 470 -3.35 -32.89 0.84
CA ASN A 470 -1.97 -32.36 0.71
C ASN A 470 -1.10 -32.27 1.99
N GLY A 471 -1.39 -33.04 3.04
CA GLY A 471 -0.40 -33.34 4.09
C GLY A 471 0.08 -32.17 4.96
N PHE A 472 -0.83 -31.37 5.53
CA PHE A 472 -0.46 -30.28 6.47
C PHE A 472 -1.19 -30.27 7.82
N ASN A 473 -0.42 -30.20 8.92
CA ASN A 473 -0.89 -30.00 10.29
C ASN A 473 -1.01 -28.49 10.61
N VAL A 474 -2.08 -27.85 10.12
CA VAL A 474 -2.40 -26.43 10.36
C VAL A 474 -2.37 -26.07 11.85
N GLY A 475 -2.77 -27.00 12.74
CA GLY A 475 -2.70 -26.82 14.19
C GLY A 475 -1.29 -26.62 14.74
N LEU A 476 -0.27 -27.27 14.15
CA LEU A 476 1.12 -27.16 14.60
C LEU A 476 1.73 -25.79 14.26
N ILE A 477 1.42 -25.23 13.08
CA ILE A 477 1.86 -23.88 12.71
C ILE A 477 1.24 -22.84 13.64
N ILE A 478 -0.09 -22.91 13.82
CA ILE A 478 -0.83 -21.98 14.67
C ILE A 478 -0.29 -22.04 16.11
N LEU A 479 0.06 -23.24 16.57
CA LEU A 479 0.72 -23.45 17.87
C LEU A 479 2.12 -22.81 17.90
N ILE A 480 2.98 -23.05 16.91
CA ILE A 480 4.34 -22.51 16.85
C ILE A 480 4.33 -20.99 16.79
N ILE A 481 3.43 -20.39 16.01
CA ILE A 481 3.24 -18.94 15.95
C ILE A 481 2.79 -18.42 17.32
N GLY A 482 1.80 -19.05 17.93
CA GLY A 482 1.34 -18.70 19.26
C GLY A 482 2.46 -18.73 20.30
N ILE A 483 3.27 -19.80 20.31
CA ILE A 483 4.43 -19.96 21.19
C ILE A 483 5.49 -18.89 20.89
N SER A 484 5.77 -18.60 19.62
CA SER A 484 6.80 -17.63 19.22
C SER A 484 6.41 -16.21 19.62
N VAL A 485 5.14 -15.83 19.42
CA VAL A 485 4.58 -14.56 19.89
C VAL A 485 4.67 -14.48 21.40
N PHE A 486 4.24 -15.53 22.11
CA PHE A 486 4.29 -15.57 23.57
C PHE A 486 5.72 -15.46 24.12
N SER A 487 6.69 -16.12 23.48
CA SER A 487 8.11 -16.11 23.87
C SER A 487 8.75 -14.74 23.69
N LEU A 488 8.53 -14.09 22.54
CA LEU A 488 8.99 -12.72 22.28
C LEU A 488 8.35 -11.69 23.24
N MET A 489 7.11 -11.94 23.64
CA MET A 489 6.40 -11.11 24.62
C MET A 489 6.90 -11.27 26.05
N THR A 490 7.40 -12.46 26.41
CA THR A 490 7.96 -12.72 27.74
C THR A 490 9.12 -11.77 28.01
N ILE A 491 9.94 -11.48 26.99
CA ILE A 491 11.04 -10.50 27.05
C ILE A 491 10.51 -9.06 27.24
N SER A 492 9.42 -8.70 26.57
CA SER A 492 8.79 -7.38 26.70
C SER A 492 8.11 -7.19 28.08
N LEU A 493 7.46 -8.24 28.59
CA LEU A 493 6.86 -8.29 29.92
C LEU A 493 7.91 -8.22 31.03
N ILE A 494 9.03 -8.95 30.93
CA ILE A 494 10.15 -8.88 31.88
C ILE A 494 10.70 -7.45 31.95
N ASN A 495 10.94 -6.81 30.80
CA ASN A 495 11.38 -5.42 30.74
C ASN A 495 10.36 -4.42 31.32
N LEU A 496 9.07 -4.72 31.20
CA LEU A 496 7.99 -3.93 31.81
C LEU A 496 7.96 -4.10 33.34
N PHE A 497 8.10 -5.33 33.84
CA PHE A 497 8.16 -5.62 35.27
C PHE A 497 9.38 -5.01 35.95
N GLU A 498 10.55 -5.02 35.30
CA GLU A 498 11.73 -4.31 35.81
C GLU A 498 11.51 -2.80 35.86
N ALA A 499 10.92 -2.21 34.83
CA ALA A 499 10.61 -0.78 34.81
C ALA A 499 9.57 -0.36 35.86
N LEU A 500 8.67 -1.26 36.27
CA LEU A 500 7.72 -1.05 37.36
C LEU A 500 8.37 -1.20 38.74
N LYS A 501 9.33 -2.13 38.91
CA LYS A 501 10.12 -2.27 40.14
C LYS A 501 10.96 -1.03 40.47
N VAL A 502 11.57 -0.40 39.45
CA VAL A 502 12.35 0.85 39.64
C VAL A 502 11.47 2.01 40.14
N ARG A 503 10.19 2.04 39.76
CA ARG A 503 9.25 3.09 40.19
C ARG A 503 8.79 2.93 41.64
N SER A 504 8.61 1.69 42.12
CA SER A 504 8.27 1.44 43.52
C SER A 504 9.44 1.69 44.48
N ALA A 505 10.67 1.73 43.98
CA ALA A 505 11.84 2.11 44.75
C ALA A 505 11.96 3.64 44.88
N HIS A 506 11.59 4.40 43.83
CA HIS A 506 11.60 5.87 43.85
C HIS A 506 10.38 6.51 44.52
N GLU A 507 9.24 5.82 44.66
CA GLU A 507 8.12 6.29 45.50
C GLU A 507 8.31 5.97 46.99
N LYS A 508 9.40 5.26 47.35
CA LYS A 508 9.75 4.90 48.74
C LYS A 508 10.99 5.64 49.28
N VAL A 509 11.51 6.60 48.53
CA VAL A 509 12.56 7.56 48.95
C VAL A 509 11.97 8.95 48.78
#